data_AF-A0A5A7WGD1-F1
#
_entry.id   AF-A0A5A7WGD1-F1
#
_cell.length_a   1.000
_cell.length_b   1.000
_cell.length_c   1.000
_cell.angle_alpha   90.00
_cell.angle_beta   90.00
_cell.angle_gamma   90.00
#
_symmetry.space_group_name_H-M   'P 1'
#
loop_
_entity.id
_entity.type
_entity.pdbx_description
1 polymer ?
#
loop_
_entity_poly.entity_id
_entity_poly.type
_entity_poly.pdbx_seq_one_letter_code
_entity_poly.pdbx_strand_id
1 'polypeptide(L)' 'MNDGQPLAGKIRSAWEGILEDAGHGDDVVRHSLRHTAATWLMQAGVDLWEAAGWLGMTVEQ' A
#
# COMPACT_ATOMS: atom_id res chain seq x y z
N MET A 1 -0.58 25.25 -12.02
CA MET A 1 -1.83 24.52 -11.72
C MET A 1 -1.67 23.15 -12.35
N ASN A 2 -1.41 22.11 -11.56
CA ASN A 2 -1.12 20.74 -12.03
C ASN A 2 -2.13 19.73 -11.48
N ASP A 3 -3.31 20.19 -11.06
CA ASP A 3 -4.29 19.35 -10.38
C ASP A 3 -4.94 18.39 -11.39
N GLY A 4 -4.73 17.09 -11.19
CA GLY A 4 -5.34 16.01 -11.97
C GLY A 4 -4.48 15.42 -13.10
N GLN A 5 -3.29 15.95 -13.36
CA GLN A 5 -2.36 15.33 -14.31
C GLN A 5 -1.58 14.19 -13.63
N PRO A 6 -1.38 13.04 -14.30
CA PRO A 6 -0.51 11.99 -13.80
C PRO A 6 0.89 12.55 -13.53
N LEU A 7 1.52 12.11 -12.44
CA LEU A 7 2.89 12.50 -12.11
C LEU A 7 3.82 12.00 -13.23
N ALA A 8 4.24 12.93 -14.08
CA ALA A 8 5.10 12.64 -15.24
C ALA A 8 6.55 12.31 -14.84
N GLY A 9 6.94 12.60 -13.60
CA GLY A 9 8.29 12.40 -13.06
C GLY A 9 8.37 11.30 -12.02
N LYS A 10 9.60 10.79 -11.78
CA LYS A 10 9.86 9.84 -10.69
C LYS A 10 9.73 10.56 -9.35
N ILE A 11 8.82 10.10 -8.50
CA ILE A 11 8.81 10.44 -7.07
C ILE A 11 9.99 9.71 -6.44
N ARG A 12 11.11 10.42 -6.23
CA ARG A 12 12.33 9.78 -5.72
C ARG A 12 12.40 9.76 -4.19
N SER A 13 12.02 10.85 -3.52
CA SER A 13 12.29 11.05 -2.09
C SER A 13 11.04 11.07 -1.21
N ALA A 14 9.83 11.16 -1.74
CA ALA A 14 8.63 11.29 -0.89
C ALA A 14 8.45 10.09 0.05
N TRP A 15 8.86 8.88 -0.37
CA TRP A 15 8.83 7.71 0.49
C TRP A 15 9.82 7.83 1.67
N GLU A 16 11.04 8.28 1.41
CA GLU A 16 12.08 8.46 2.43
C GLU A 16 11.65 9.50 3.47
N GLY A 17 11.09 10.64 3.02
CA GLY A 17 10.58 11.66 3.93
C GLY A 17 9.42 11.18 4.81
N ILE A 18 8.49 10.38 4.26
CA ILE A 18 7.40 9.78 5.04
C ILE A 18 7.93 8.82 6.10
N LEU A 19 8.94 8.01 5.78
CA LEU A 19 9.57 7.12 6.76
C LEU A 19 10.24 7.90 7.88
N GLU A 20 10.98 8.97 7.56
CA GLU A 20 11.62 9.86 8.54
C GLU A 20 10.58 10.52 9.46
N ASP A 21 9.53 11.12 8.89
CA ASP A 21 8.44 11.77 9.64
C ASP A 21 7.69 10.78 10.55
N ALA A 22 7.54 9.53 10.12
CA ALA A 22 6.89 8.46 10.89
C ALA A 22 7.83 7.75 11.87
N GLY A 23 9.14 8.04 11.87
CA GLY A 23 10.13 7.37 12.72
C GLY A 23 10.40 5.91 12.34
N HIS A 24 10.29 5.57 11.06
CA HIS A 24 10.52 4.22 10.53
C HIS A 24 11.87 4.06 9.83
N GLY A 25 12.39 2.83 9.82
CA GLY A 25 13.60 2.44 9.12
C GLY A 25 13.34 1.96 7.69
N ASP A 26 14.39 1.43 7.07
CA ASP A 26 14.35 0.85 5.71
C ASP A 26 13.67 -0.52 5.63
N ASP A 27 13.36 -1.11 6.78
CA ASP A 27 12.56 -2.34 6.93
C ASP A 27 11.09 -2.13 6.53
N VAL A 28 10.59 -0.89 6.62
CA VAL A 28 9.26 -0.52 6.12
C VAL A 28 9.37 -0.11 4.65
N VAL A 29 8.94 -1.02 3.77
CA VAL A 29 8.90 -0.79 2.32
C VAL A 29 7.48 -0.54 1.83
N ARG A 30 7.32 -0.03 0.60
CA ARG A 30 5.99 0.21 0.01
C ARG A 30 5.10 -1.04 0.00
N HIS A 31 5.71 -2.22 -0.13
CA HIS A 31 4.98 -3.49 -0.07
C HIS A 31 4.42 -3.79 1.33
N SER A 32 5.01 -3.26 2.40
CA SER A 32 4.49 -3.37 3.76
C SER A 32 3.08 -2.79 3.85
N LEU A 33 2.79 -1.69 3.15
CA LEU A 33 1.44 -1.12 3.08
C LEU A 33 0.40 -2.07 2.47
N ARG A 34 0.79 -2.84 1.44
CA ARG A 34 -0.09 -3.86 0.86
C ARG A 34 -0.41 -4.97 1.88
N HIS A 35 0.59 -5.39 2.66
CA HIS A 35 0.37 -6.35 3.75
C HIS A 35 -0.50 -5.78 4.87
N THR A 36 -0.30 -4.52 5.25
CA THR A 36 -1.15 -3.84 6.23
C THR A 36 -2.61 -3.81 5.77
N ALA A 37 -2.86 -3.46 4.51
CA ALA A 37 -4.21 -3.50 3.95
C ALA A 37 -4.82 -4.90 3.98
N ALA A 38 -4.04 -5.94 3.65
CA ALA A 38 -4.49 -7.32 3.78
C ALA A 38 -4.86 -7.67 5.23
N THR A 39 -4.03 -7.31 6.21
CA THR A 39 -4.32 -7.53 7.64
C THR A 39 -5.62 -6.83 8.05
N TRP A 40 -5.84 -5.59 7.63
CA TRP A 40 -7.06 -4.84 7.97
C TRP A 40 -8.31 -5.43 7.33
N LEU A 41 -8.24 -5.88 6.07
CA LEU A 41 -9.35 -6.58 5.43
C LEU A 41 -9.73 -7.86 6.19
N MET A 42 -8.72 -8.63 6.63
CA MET A 42 -8.95 -9.84 7.42
C MET A 42 -9.53 -9.50 8.81
N GLN A 43 -9.00 -8.48 9.49
CA GLN A 43 -9.49 -8.04 10.80
C GLN A 43 -10.92 -7.50 10.76
N ALA A 44 -11.29 -6.84 9.66
CA ALA A 44 -12.65 -6.38 9.42
C ALA A 44 -13.63 -7.50 9.05
N GLY A 45 -13.14 -8.73 8.82
CA GLY A 45 -13.96 -9.87 8.42
C GLY A 45 -14.51 -9.74 7.00
N VAL A 46 -13.81 -9.01 6.12
CA VAL A 46 -14.19 -8.91 4.70
C VAL A 46 -14.13 -10.31 4.07
N ASP A 47 -15.09 -10.60 3.20
CA ASP A 47 -15.12 -11.86 2.47
C ASP A 47 -13.80 -12.08 1.70
N LEU A 48 -13.28 -13.32 1.73
CA LEU A 48 -11.97 -13.63 1.16
C LEU A 48 -11.92 -13.39 -0.35
N TRP A 49 -13.02 -13.60 -1.07
CA TRP A 49 -13.08 -13.36 -2.51
C TRP A 49 -13.01 -11.87 -2.83
N GLU A 50 -13.71 -11.04 -2.06
CA GLU A 50 -13.66 -9.58 -2.18
C GLU A 50 -12.26 -9.04 -1.85
N ALA A 51 -11.70 -9.49 -0.72
CA ALA A 51 -10.35 -9.10 -0.32
C ALA A 51 -9.30 -9.52 -1.36
N ALA A 52 -9.42 -10.74 -1.91
CA ALA A 52 -8.53 -11.22 -2.95
C ALA A 52 -8.63 -10.41 -4.25
N GLY A 53 -9.86 -10.07 -4.66
CA GLY A 53 -10.10 -9.19 -5.81
C GLY A 53 -9.47 -7.80 -5.63
N TRP A 54 -9.62 -7.20 -4.45
CA TRP A 54 -9.00 -5.90 -4.15
C TRP A 54 -7.47 -5.95 -4.10
N LEU A 55 -6.90 -7.01 -3.51
CA LEU A 55 -5.46 -7.21 -3.37
C LEU A 55 -4.79 -7.72 -4.66
N GLY A 56 -5.56 -8.03 -5.71
CA GLY A 56 -5.06 -8.59 -6.96
C GLY A 56 -4.44 -9.98 -6.78
N MET A 57 -5.02 -10.80 -5.91
CA MET A 57 -4.55 -12.16 -5.61
C MET A 57 -5.68 -13.17 -5.86
N THR A 58 -5.34 -14.47 -5.94
CA THR A 58 -6.32 -15.55 -5.96
C THR A 58 -6.44 -16.16 -4.57
N VAL A 59 -7.65 -16.57 -4.20
CA VAL A 59 -7.83 -17.49 -3.07
C VAL A 59 -7.26 -18.85 -3.50
N GLU A 60 -6.61 -19.57 -2.58
CA GLU A 60 -6.08 -20.92 -2.84
C GLU A 60 -7.18 -21.82 -3.43
N GLN A 61 -6.81 -22.63 -4.41
CA GLN A 61 -7.72 -23.55 -5.11
C GLN A 61 -7.95 -24.83 -4.31
#